data_AF-A0A1C0ZRC0-F1
#
_entry.id   AF-A0A1C0ZRC0-F1
#
_cell.length_a   1.000
_cell.length_b   1.000
_cell.length_c   1.000
_cell.angle_alpha   90.00
_cell.angle_beta   90.00
_cell.angle_gamma   90.00
#
_symmetry.space_group_name_H-M   'P 1'
#
loop_
_entity.id
_entity.type
_entity.pdbx_description
1 polymer ?
#
loop_
_entity_poly.entity_id
_entity_poly.type
_entity_poly.pdbx_seq_one_letter_code
_entity_poly.pdbx_strand_id
1 'polypeptide(L)'
;MAFMEYQLTSFPKQFQIREQDFGQRWLSRHAKKQNSLSLLEEEIHTLRRKMEQMVTEGREMTSDDVVELSTILDQKINEYMTACKKSR
;
A
#
# COMPACT_ATOMS: atom_id res chain seq x y z
N MET A 1 -1.31 25.12 -51.56
CA MET A 1 -1.55 24.63 -50.19
C MET A 1 -0.20 24.33 -49.58
N ALA A 2 0.20 25.00 -48.51
CA ALA A 2 1.45 24.70 -47.81
C ALA A 2 1.12 23.92 -46.53
N PHE A 3 1.67 22.72 -46.41
CA PHE A 3 1.56 21.85 -45.24
C PHE A 3 2.69 22.23 -44.26
N MET A 4 2.34 22.60 -43.03
CA MET A 4 3.32 22.86 -41.97
C MET A 4 3.79 21.52 -41.38
N GLU A 5 5.01 21.12 -41.73
CA GLU A 5 5.66 19.95 -41.16
C GLU A 5 6.22 20.33 -39.77
N TYR A 6 5.53 19.88 -38.71
CA TYR A 6 6.03 20.04 -37.34
C TYR A 6 7.12 19.01 -37.07
N GLN A 7 8.38 19.45 -37.06
CA GLN A 7 9.51 18.65 -36.61
C GLN A 7 9.58 18.71 -35.07
N LEU A 8 9.16 17.63 -34.41
CA LEU A 8 9.43 17.43 -32.97
C LEU A 8 10.92 17.16 -32.81
N THR A 9 11.68 18.21 -32.47
CA THR A 9 13.10 18.06 -32.12
C THR A 9 13.22 17.07 -30.97
N SER A 10 13.88 15.95 -31.24
CA SER A 10 14.27 14.96 -30.26
C SER A 10 15.24 15.61 -29.26
N PHE A 11 14.72 16.00 -28.10
CA PHE A 11 15.54 16.48 -26.99
C PHE A 11 16.30 15.29 -26.38
N PRO A 12 17.65 15.24 -26.45
CA PRO A 12 18.40 14.29 -25.66
C PRO A 12 18.33 14.73 -24.20
N LYS A 13 17.70 13.87 -23.38
CA LYS A 13 17.89 13.69 -21.94
C LYS A 13 19.03 14.54 -21.35
N GLN A 14 18.69 15.68 -20.77
CA GLN A 14 19.47 16.24 -19.67
C GLN A 14 18.55 17.06 -18.76
N PHE A 15 17.78 16.35 -17.93
CA PHE A 15 17.21 16.92 -16.72
C PHE A 15 18.36 17.23 -15.75
N GLN A 16 19.11 18.29 -16.00
CA GLN A 16 20.02 18.86 -15.00
C GLN A 16 19.22 19.77 -14.09
N ILE A 17 18.25 19.16 -13.43
CA ILE A 17 17.47 19.77 -12.39
C ILE A 17 18.31 19.68 -11.12
N ARG A 18 18.84 20.82 -10.67
CA ARG A 18 19.44 20.96 -9.33
C ARG A 18 18.31 20.97 -8.28
N GLU A 19 17.59 19.88 -8.14
CA GLU A 19 16.53 19.66 -7.13
C GLU A 19 16.80 18.37 -6.35
N GLN A 20 17.98 18.28 -5.73
CA GLN A 20 18.39 17.07 -4.99
C GLN A 20 17.51 16.77 -3.76
N ASP A 21 16.72 17.72 -3.25
CA ASP A 21 15.99 17.53 -1.98
C ASP A 21 14.47 17.30 -2.14
N PHE A 22 13.80 18.01 -3.05
CA PHE A 22 12.33 17.98 -3.15
C PHE A 22 11.79 16.71 -3.85
N GLY A 23 12.42 16.27 -4.95
CA GLY A 23 11.99 15.08 -5.69
C GLY A 23 12.23 13.78 -4.94
N GLN A 24 13.36 13.67 -4.23
CA GLN A 24 13.70 12.51 -3.40
C GLN A 24 12.69 12.34 -2.25
N ARG A 25 12.26 13.44 -1.62
CA ARG A 25 11.31 13.42 -0.51
C ARG A 25 9.92 12.97 -0.94
N TRP A 26 9.46 13.37 -2.12
CA TRP A 26 8.14 12.98 -2.64
C TRP A 26 8.11 11.51 -3.04
N LEU A 27 9.10 11.04 -3.79
CA LEU A 27 9.24 9.62 -4.17
C LEU A 27 9.41 8.72 -2.93
N SER A 28 10.24 9.13 -1.98
CA SER A 28 10.47 8.39 -0.73
C SER A 28 9.22 8.32 0.14
N ARG A 29 8.38 9.36 0.17
CA ARG A 29 7.11 9.34 0.93
C ARG A 29 6.12 8.33 0.34
N HIS A 30 6.04 8.24 -0.98
CA HIS A 30 5.14 7.30 -1.65
C HIS A 30 5.63 5.86 -1.51
N ALA A 31 6.94 5.63 -1.65
CA ALA A 31 7.55 4.32 -1.42
C ALA A 31 7.40 3.84 0.03
N LYS A 32 7.60 4.73 1.02
CA LYS A 32 7.38 4.41 2.45
C LYS A 32 5.92 4.10 2.74
N LYS A 33 4.99 4.83 2.13
CA LYS A 33 3.54 4.61 2.29
C LYS A 33 3.08 3.29 1.64
N GLN A 34 3.59 2.99 0.44
CA GLN A 34 3.36 1.69 -0.20
C GLN A 34 3.91 0.54 0.64
N ASN A 35 5.12 0.68 1.19
CA ASN A 35 5.71 -0.34 2.06
C ASN A 35 4.89 -0.54 3.34
N SER A 36 4.40 0.54 3.97
CA SER A 36 3.51 0.40 5.12
C SER A 36 2.17 -0.26 4.79
N LEU A 37 1.63 -0.05 3.58
CA LEU A 37 0.40 -0.69 3.13
C LEU A 37 0.61 -2.18 2.84
N SER A 38 1.72 -2.56 2.20
CA SER A 38 2.04 -3.97 1.96
C SER A 38 2.28 -4.73 3.26
N LEU A 39 2.95 -4.12 4.24
CA LEU A 39 3.15 -4.72 5.57
C LEU A 39 1.82 -4.95 6.29
N LEU A 40 0.90 -3.97 6.24
CA LEU A 40 -0.45 -4.12 6.80
C LEU A 40 -1.23 -5.25 6.11
N GLU A 41 -1.10 -5.37 4.79
CA GLU A 41 -1.73 -6.44 4.02
C GLU A 41 -1.19 -7.82 4.41
N GLU A 42 0.12 -7.97 4.58
CA GLU A 42 0.74 -9.22 5.07
C GLU A 42 0.29 -9.59 6.48
N GLU A 43 0.17 -8.60 7.39
CA GLU A 43 -0.37 -8.80 8.73
C GLU A 43 -1.82 -9.30 8.70
N ILE A 44 -2.68 -8.67 7.89
CA ILE A 44 -4.08 -9.07 7.71
C ILE A 44 -4.16 -10.50 7.17
N HIS A 45 -3.35 -10.85 6.18
CA HIS A 45 -3.31 -12.21 5.62
C HIS A 45 -2.83 -13.24 6.64
N THR A 46 -1.85 -12.90 7.47
CA THR A 46 -1.33 -13.78 8.51
C THR A 46 -2.38 -14.01 9.59
N LEU A 47 -3.06 -12.96 10.03
CA LEU A 47 -4.15 -13.05 11.01
C LEU A 47 -5.33 -13.86 10.49
N ARG A 48 -5.73 -13.69 9.22
CA ARG A 48 -6.77 -14.52 8.59
C ARG A 48 -6.41 -16.00 8.61
N ARG A 49 -5.21 -16.35 8.13
CA ARG A 49 -4.76 -17.75 8.12
C ARG A 49 -4.74 -18.36 9.52
N LYS A 50 -4.30 -17.60 10.52
CA LYS A 50 -4.29 -18.05 11.92
C LYS A 50 -5.73 -18.26 12.45
N MET A 51 -6.67 -17.39 12.09
CA MET A 51 -8.08 -17.53 12.45
C MET A 51 -8.70 -18.77 11.80
N GLU A 52 -8.47 -18.94 10.50
CA GLU A 52 -8.93 -20.09 9.72
C GLU A 52 -8.37 -21.40 10.28
N GLN A 53 -7.09 -21.40 10.64
CA GLN A 53 -6.44 -22.55 11.27
C GLN A 53 -7.12 -22.90 12.61
N MET A 54 -7.34 -21.93 13.49
CA MET A 54 -8.00 -22.19 14.78
C MET A 54 -9.41 -22.76 14.62
N VAL A 55 -10.19 -22.23 13.66
CA VAL A 55 -11.52 -22.77 13.35
C VAL A 55 -11.42 -24.19 12.78
N THR A 56 -10.43 -24.45 11.92
CA THR A 56 -10.19 -25.80 11.34
C THR A 56 -9.75 -26.81 12.40
N GLU A 57 -8.98 -26.37 13.40
CA GLU A 57 -8.57 -27.15 14.57
C GLU A 57 -9.74 -27.42 15.55
N GLY A 58 -10.94 -26.90 15.25
CA GLY A 58 -12.15 -27.15 16.03
C GLY A 58 -12.37 -26.19 17.19
N ARG A 59 -11.63 -25.08 17.27
CA ARG A 59 -11.96 -24.01 18.22
C ARG A 59 -13.26 -23.35 17.80
N GLU A 60 -14.13 -23.12 18.78
CA GLU A 60 -15.38 -22.42 18.57
C GLU A 60 -15.10 -20.97 18.16
N MET A 61 -15.88 -20.45 17.22
CA MET A 61 -15.77 -19.05 16.78
C MET A 61 -16.03 -18.05 17.91
N THR A 62 -16.70 -18.49 18.98
CA THR A 62 -16.99 -17.72 20.18
C THR A 62 -15.97 -17.94 21.30
N SER A 63 -14.92 -18.74 21.07
CA SER A 63 -13.84 -18.88 22.04
C SER A 63 -13.08 -17.57 22.16
N ASP A 64 -12.67 -17.23 23.39
CA ASP A 64 -12.02 -15.96 23.72
C ASP A 64 -10.80 -15.70 22.81
N ASP A 65 -10.00 -16.74 22.55
CA ASP A 65 -8.84 -16.68 21.66
C ASP A 65 -9.19 -16.33 20.20
N VAL A 66 -10.33 -16.84 19.68
CA VAL A 66 -10.77 -16.54 18.31
C VAL A 66 -11.38 -15.14 18.23
N VAL A 67 -12.10 -14.72 19.28
CA VAL A 67 -12.71 -13.39 19.39
C VAL A 67 -11.64 -12.31 19.50
N GLU A 68 -10.61 -12.52 20.33
CA GLU A 68 -9.48 -11.60 20.44
C GLU A 68 -8.76 -11.47 19.09
N LEU A 69 -8.45 -12.61 18.44
CA LEU A 69 -7.80 -12.60 17.13
C LEU A 69 -8.65 -11.90 16.07
N SER A 70 -9.96 -12.13 16.07
CA SER A 70 -10.91 -11.48 15.17
C SER A 70 -10.95 -9.96 15.39
N THR A 71 -10.92 -9.53 16.64
CA THR A 71 -10.87 -8.11 17.03
C THR A 71 -9.60 -7.44 16.53
N ILE A 72 -8.45 -8.10 16.69
CA ILE A 72 -7.16 -7.61 16.19
C ILE A 72 -7.18 -7.52 14.66
N LEU A 73 -7.73 -8.52 13.98
CA LEU A 73 -7.88 -8.54 12.52
C LEU A 73 -8.76 -7.38 12.03
N ASP A 74 -9.89 -7.12 12.70
CA ASP A 74 -10.76 -6.00 12.37
C ASP A 74 -10.04 -4.65 12.51
N GLN A 75 -9.29 -4.47 13.61
CA GLN A 75 -8.49 -3.26 13.82
C GLN A 75 -7.48 -3.04 12.68
N LYS A 76 -6.80 -4.09 12.22
CA LYS A 76 -5.84 -4.00 11.11
C LYS A 76 -6.51 -3.70 9.77
N ILE A 77 -7.69 -4.27 9.52
CA ILE A 77 -8.48 -3.94 8.33
C ILE A 77 -8.90 -2.46 8.36
N ASN A 78 -9.38 -1.97 9.51
CA ASN A 78 -9.76 -0.57 9.66
C ASN A 78 -8.56 0.38 9.44
N GLU A 79 -7.39 0.01 9.93
CA GLU A 79 -6.14 0.74 9.69
C GLU A 79 -5.78 0.78 8.20
N TYR A 80 -5.79 -0.36 7.52
CA TYR A 80 -5.54 -0.46 6.08
C TYR A 80 -6.52 0.39 5.26
N MET A 81 -7.83 0.29 5.57
CA MET A 81 -8.87 1.05 4.90
C MET A 81 -8.68 2.56 5.09
N THR A 82 -8.27 3.00 6.28
CA THR A 82 -7.97 4.40 6.57
C THR A 82 -6.74 4.89 5.81
N ALA A 83 -5.68 4.09 5.76
CA ALA A 83 -4.45 4.39 5.05
C ALA A 83 -4.68 4.51 3.53
N CYS A 84 -5.57 3.68 2.97
CA CYS A 84 -5.98 3.74 1.57
C CYS A 84 -6.83 4.99 1.27
N LYS A 85 -7.82 5.32 2.12
CA LYS A 85 -8.66 6.52 1.98
C LYS A 85 -7.88 7.83 2.03
N LYS A 86 -6.81 7.91 2.83
CA LYS A 86 -5.88 9.06 2.90
C LYS A 86 -5.01 9.23 1.64
N SER A 87 -5.16 8.38 0.62
CA SER A 87 -4.36 8.42 -0.61
C SER A 87 -5.12 8.87 -1.86
N ARG A 88 -6.44 9.08 -1.78
CA ARG A 88 -7.23 9.75 -2.81
C ARG A 88 -7.34 11.24 -2.52
#